data_AF-A0A7V2EVD7-F1
#
_entry.id   AF-A0A7V2EVD7-F1
#
_cell.length_a   1.000
_cell.length_b   1.000
_cell.length_c   1.000
_cell.angle_alpha   90.00
_cell.angle_beta   90.00
_cell.angle_gamma   90.00
#
_symmetry.space_group_name_H-M   'P 1'
#
loop_
_entity.id
_entity.type
_entity.pdbx_description
1 polymer ?
#
loop_
_entity_poly.entity_id
_entity_poly.type
_entity_poly.pdbx_seq_one_letter_code
_entity_poly.pdbx_strand_id
1 'polypeptide(L)'
;RYLPVALDDAYFEDYFARVEETKFPILWHVNDPEEFWDPAKLPGWAAAHDWGYDESDVQKEPQYDEVARVLERHPGLVIIFAHFYFLSADLPRAGRLLERYENVHLDLAPGIEMLYNMSRKPEETREFFIKWADRIVFGTDISSDQSDAEATSRAGIVTRWLETDDEYRVPEDVDELLGDPQDGVIRGLSLPDAVLGKICRTNFERLAGAKPKPLDIALAAQECRRLASVAKEGQGAAEAAEALEAMAS
;
A
#
# COMPACT_ATOMS: atom_id res chain seq x y z
N ARG A 1 -17.51 4.36 10.65
CA ARG A 1 -17.55 5.59 11.48
C ARG A 1 -16.33 6.41 11.08
N TYR A 2 -16.50 7.41 10.22
CA TYR A 2 -15.38 8.22 9.73
C TYR A 2 -14.87 9.16 10.83
N LEU A 3 -13.55 9.32 10.92
CA LEU A 3 -12.93 10.39 11.70
C LEU A 3 -12.98 11.65 10.83
N PRO A 4 -13.74 12.70 11.19
CA PRO A 4 -13.86 13.91 10.39
C PRO A 4 -12.67 14.84 10.63
N VAL A 5 -11.46 14.30 10.46
CA VAL A 5 -10.19 15.00 10.69
C VAL A 5 -9.35 14.82 9.44
N ALA A 6 -8.99 15.93 8.81
CA ALA A 6 -8.14 15.93 7.63
C ALA A 6 -6.77 15.34 7.95
N LEU A 7 -6.13 14.70 6.98
CA LEU A 7 -4.81 14.07 7.17
C LEU A 7 -3.74 15.10 7.54
N ASP A 8 -3.94 16.35 7.14
CA ASP A 8 -3.03 17.46 7.38
C ASP A 8 -3.43 18.31 8.60
N ASP A 9 -4.43 17.90 9.37
CA ASP A 9 -4.85 18.61 10.57
C ASP A 9 -3.77 18.63 11.67
N ALA A 10 -3.77 19.67 12.50
CA ALA A 10 -2.86 19.80 13.64
C ALA A 10 -2.97 18.63 14.64
N TYR A 11 -4.10 17.93 14.65
CA TYR A 11 -4.29 16.69 15.42
C TYR A 11 -3.19 15.64 15.15
N PHE A 12 -2.69 15.54 13.91
CA PHE A 12 -1.67 14.56 13.52
C PHE A 12 -0.23 15.10 13.54
N GLU A 13 -0.04 16.39 13.85
CA GLU A 13 1.29 17.04 13.77
C GLU A 13 2.33 16.36 14.68
N ASP A 14 1.99 16.11 15.95
CA ASP A 14 2.90 15.45 16.89
C ASP A 14 3.24 14.01 16.45
N TYR A 15 2.32 13.33 15.77
CA TYR A 15 2.55 12.01 15.20
C TYR A 15 3.57 12.08 14.06
N PHE A 16 3.34 12.94 13.06
CA PHE A 16 4.25 13.07 11.92
C PHE A 16 5.63 13.58 12.33
N ALA A 17 5.70 14.57 13.23
CA ALA A 17 6.96 15.07 13.79
C ALA A 17 7.77 13.95 14.47
N ARG A 18 7.11 13.11 15.28
CA ARG A 18 7.79 11.98 15.94
C ARG A 18 8.26 10.92 14.94
N VAL A 19 7.44 10.59 13.93
CA VAL A 19 7.84 9.60 12.92
C VAL A 19 9.01 10.12 12.10
N GLU A 20 8.99 11.39 11.70
CA GLU A 20 10.08 12.06 11.00
C GLU A 20 11.38 12.08 11.80
N GLU A 21 11.31 12.36 13.11
CA GLU A 21 12.46 12.34 14.03
C GLU A 21 13.13 10.96 14.06
N THR A 22 12.32 9.90 14.10
CA THR A 22 12.82 8.51 14.20
C THR A 22 13.26 7.92 12.86
N LYS A 23 12.94 8.58 11.74
CA LYS A 23 13.12 8.05 10.37
C LYS A 23 12.47 6.69 10.18
N PHE A 24 11.37 6.45 10.90
CA PHE A 24 10.62 5.21 10.78
C PHE A 24 9.84 5.22 9.46
N PRO A 25 10.00 4.22 8.57
CA PRO A 25 9.23 4.15 7.33
C PRO A 25 7.73 3.92 7.61
N ILE A 26 6.86 4.70 6.97
CA ILE A 26 5.41 4.52 7.03
C ILE A 26 4.94 3.91 5.70
N LEU A 27 4.24 2.77 5.77
CA LEU A 27 3.38 2.33 4.68
C LEU A 27 2.05 3.09 4.79
N TRP A 28 1.72 3.90 3.79
CA TRP A 28 0.57 4.80 3.83
C TRP A 28 -0.39 4.46 2.69
N HIS A 29 -1.56 3.95 3.05
CA HIS A 29 -2.69 3.80 2.14
C HIS A 29 -3.50 5.09 2.13
N VAL A 30 -3.68 5.70 0.95
CA VAL A 30 -4.46 6.93 0.75
C VAL A 30 -5.14 6.82 -0.59
N ASN A 31 -6.42 7.22 -0.63
CA ASN A 31 -7.31 6.98 -1.77
C ASN A 31 -7.49 5.49 -2.05
N ASP A 32 -8.16 5.22 -3.17
CA ASP A 32 -8.56 3.93 -3.73
C ASP A 32 -8.49 4.07 -5.28
N PRO A 33 -8.81 3.01 -6.05
CA PRO A 33 -8.89 3.12 -7.50
C PRO A 33 -9.81 4.27 -7.96
N GLU A 34 -9.39 5.01 -8.98
CA GLU A 34 -10.12 6.22 -9.36
C GLU A 34 -11.53 5.96 -9.87
N GLU A 35 -11.78 4.75 -10.38
CA GLU A 35 -13.08 4.28 -10.82
C GLU A 35 -14.10 4.24 -9.67
N PHE A 36 -13.65 4.20 -8.40
CA PHE A 36 -14.56 4.10 -7.27
C PHE A 36 -15.33 5.41 -7.02
N TRP A 37 -14.83 6.55 -7.52
CA TRP A 37 -15.54 7.85 -7.49
C TRP A 37 -16.43 8.09 -8.73
N ASP A 38 -16.50 7.14 -9.65
CA ASP A 38 -17.35 7.24 -10.85
C ASP A 38 -18.31 6.04 -10.91
N PRO A 39 -19.59 6.22 -10.52
CA PRO A 39 -20.58 5.14 -10.54
C PRO A 39 -20.74 4.44 -11.89
N ALA A 40 -20.41 5.10 -13.00
CA ALA A 40 -20.47 4.49 -14.33
C ALA A 40 -19.27 3.58 -14.64
N LYS A 41 -18.17 3.71 -13.89
CA LYS A 41 -16.95 2.92 -14.03
C LYS A 41 -16.71 1.96 -12.86
N LEU A 42 -17.42 2.13 -11.76
CA LEU A 42 -17.33 1.27 -10.57
C LEU A 42 -17.49 -0.21 -10.97
N PRO A 43 -16.47 -1.05 -10.73
CA PRO A 43 -16.57 -2.47 -11.03
C PRO A 43 -17.70 -3.15 -10.25
N GLY A 44 -18.38 -4.12 -10.85
CA GLY A 44 -19.52 -4.79 -10.22
C GLY A 44 -19.17 -5.51 -8.91
N TRP A 45 -17.95 -6.04 -8.80
CA TRP A 45 -17.44 -6.67 -7.58
C TRP A 45 -17.24 -5.64 -6.45
N ALA A 46 -16.71 -4.46 -6.76
CA ALA A 46 -16.54 -3.36 -5.79
C ALA A 46 -17.90 -2.78 -5.37
N ALA A 47 -18.83 -2.66 -6.32
CA ALA A 47 -20.21 -2.26 -6.03
C ALA A 47 -20.92 -3.26 -5.10
N ALA A 48 -20.68 -4.57 -5.25
CA ALA A 48 -21.23 -5.60 -4.37
C ALA A 48 -20.73 -5.50 -2.93
N HIS A 49 -19.58 -4.85 -2.72
CA HIS A 49 -18.98 -4.59 -1.40
C HIS A 49 -19.26 -3.18 -0.86
N ASP A 50 -20.06 -2.37 -1.55
CA ASP A 50 -20.38 -0.98 -1.16
C ASP A 50 -19.13 -0.09 -1.07
N TRP A 51 -18.19 -0.25 -2.02
CA TRP A 51 -16.93 0.51 -2.07
C TRP A 51 -16.97 1.75 -2.98
N GLY A 52 -18.13 2.04 -3.57
CA GLY A 52 -18.30 3.24 -4.37
C GLY A 52 -18.38 4.50 -3.51
N TYR A 53 -17.84 5.59 -4.02
CA TYR A 53 -17.89 6.91 -3.39
C TYR A 53 -18.86 7.83 -4.15
N ASP A 54 -19.61 8.63 -3.42
CA ASP A 54 -20.48 9.69 -3.97
C ASP A 54 -20.03 11.11 -3.54
N GLU A 55 -20.83 12.12 -3.87
CA GLU A 55 -20.53 13.53 -3.57
C GLU A 55 -20.49 13.84 -2.06
N SER A 56 -21.10 12.99 -1.23
CA SER A 56 -21.13 13.11 0.23
C SER A 56 -19.91 12.49 0.91
N ASP A 57 -19.14 11.69 0.19
CA ASP A 57 -17.92 11.05 0.67
C ASP A 57 -16.68 11.94 0.52
N VAL A 58 -15.58 11.46 1.10
CA VAL A 58 -14.25 12.05 0.88
C VAL A 58 -13.89 12.00 -0.61
N GLN A 59 -13.35 13.10 -1.11
CA GLN A 59 -13.00 13.22 -2.53
C GLN A 59 -11.50 12.92 -2.73
N LYS A 60 -11.16 12.33 -3.87
CA LYS A 60 -9.80 11.87 -4.21
C LYS A 60 -8.74 12.99 -4.19
N GLU A 61 -9.01 14.09 -4.89
CA GLU A 61 -8.02 15.17 -5.06
C GLU A 61 -7.73 15.95 -3.77
N PRO A 62 -8.73 16.32 -2.92
CA PRO A 62 -8.45 16.91 -1.62
C PRO A 62 -7.53 16.05 -0.74
N GLN A 63 -7.66 14.72 -0.76
CA GLN A 63 -6.77 13.84 -0.01
C GLN A 63 -5.32 13.91 -0.52
N TYR A 64 -5.12 13.99 -1.84
CA TYR A 64 -3.78 14.23 -2.41
C TYR A 64 -3.20 15.58 -1.97
N ASP A 65 -4.02 16.62 -1.90
CA ASP A 65 -3.60 17.94 -1.44
C ASP A 65 -3.23 17.95 0.05
N GLU A 66 -3.98 17.23 0.89
CA GLU A 66 -3.68 17.05 2.32
C GLU A 66 -2.33 16.34 2.51
N VAL A 67 -2.11 15.22 1.81
CA VAL A 67 -0.83 14.51 1.87
C VAL A 67 0.32 15.38 1.40
N ALA A 68 0.15 16.16 0.33
CA ALA A 68 1.18 17.09 -0.14
C ALA A 68 1.57 18.10 0.96
N ARG A 69 0.60 18.65 1.69
CA ARG A 69 0.86 19.58 2.82
C ARG A 69 1.53 18.90 4.01
N VAL A 70 1.28 17.61 4.25
CA VAL A 70 2.02 16.82 5.25
C VAL A 70 3.48 16.63 4.81
N LEU A 71 3.72 16.21 3.57
CA LEU A 71 5.07 16.00 3.04
C LEU A 71 5.88 17.30 2.94
N GLU A 72 5.23 18.44 2.70
CA GLU A 72 5.87 19.76 2.70
C GLU A 72 6.29 20.20 4.10
N ARG A 73 5.48 19.91 5.13
CA ARG A 73 5.81 20.20 6.53
C ARG A 73 6.87 19.27 7.09
N HIS A 74 6.88 18.02 6.65
CA HIS A 74 7.77 16.97 7.13
C HIS A 74 8.55 16.30 5.98
N PRO A 75 9.46 17.05 5.31
CA PRO A 75 10.19 16.55 4.14
C PRO A 75 11.12 15.37 4.45
N GLY A 76 11.42 15.13 5.73
CA GLY A 76 12.23 14.02 6.21
C GLY A 76 11.45 12.75 6.53
N LEU A 77 10.12 12.71 6.31
CA LEU A 77 9.34 11.48 6.42
C LEU A 77 9.76 10.46 5.36
N VAL A 78 9.92 9.20 5.78
CA VAL A 78 10.15 8.09 4.87
C VAL A 78 8.80 7.42 4.63
N ILE A 79 8.23 7.62 3.43
CA ILE A 79 6.90 7.13 3.08
C ILE A 79 7.01 6.06 2.01
N ILE A 80 6.17 5.04 2.11
CA ILE A 80 5.91 4.02 1.10
C ILE A 80 4.41 4.10 0.83
N PHE A 81 3.98 4.58 -0.33
CA PHE A 81 2.56 4.62 -0.66
C PHE A 81 2.12 3.26 -1.20
N ALA A 82 1.13 2.66 -0.54
CA ALA A 82 0.52 1.40 -0.97
C ALA A 82 -0.13 1.54 -2.36
N HIS A 83 -0.25 0.42 -3.09
CA HIS A 83 -0.94 0.34 -4.38
C HIS A 83 -0.47 1.38 -5.41
N PHE A 84 0.83 1.67 -5.42
CA PHE A 84 1.43 2.68 -6.28
C PHE A 84 0.77 4.07 -6.12
N TYR A 85 0.28 4.37 -4.93
CA TYR A 85 -0.49 5.57 -4.58
C TYR A 85 -1.74 5.81 -5.43
N PHE A 86 -2.27 4.74 -6.03
CA PHE A 86 -3.36 4.78 -7.01
C PHE A 86 -3.08 5.74 -8.19
N LEU A 87 -1.81 5.88 -8.56
CA LEU A 87 -1.35 6.72 -9.68
C LEU A 87 -1.01 5.91 -10.94
N SER A 88 -1.42 4.64 -11.01
CA SER A 88 -1.09 3.75 -12.13
C SER A 88 -1.60 4.24 -13.49
N ALA A 89 -2.70 4.98 -13.52
CA ALA A 89 -3.25 5.62 -14.71
C ALA A 89 -2.50 6.91 -15.14
N ASP A 90 -1.69 7.51 -14.25
CA ASP A 90 -0.96 8.76 -14.48
C ASP A 90 0.51 8.65 -14.01
N LEU A 91 1.29 7.86 -14.74
CA LEU A 91 2.74 7.73 -14.51
C LEU A 91 3.47 9.10 -14.50
N PRO A 92 3.12 10.10 -15.34
CA PRO A 92 3.70 11.44 -15.22
C PRO A 92 3.47 12.07 -13.84
N ARG A 93 2.29 11.93 -13.23
CA ARG A 93 2.02 12.41 -11.86
C ARG A 93 2.82 11.64 -10.82
N ALA A 94 2.91 10.32 -10.94
CA ALA A 94 3.77 9.50 -10.07
C ALA A 94 5.24 9.94 -10.16
N GLY A 95 5.73 10.25 -11.38
CA GLY A 95 7.07 10.75 -11.61
C GLY A 95 7.32 12.09 -10.92
N ARG A 96 6.38 13.04 -11.04
CA ARG A 96 6.48 14.35 -10.35
C ARG A 96 6.50 14.21 -8.83
N LEU A 97 5.73 13.26 -8.28
CA LEU A 97 5.75 12.95 -6.84
C LEU A 97 7.14 12.50 -6.39
N LEU A 98 7.73 11.53 -7.09
CA LEU A 98 9.05 10.99 -6.78
C LEU A 98 10.18 12.02 -6.99
N GLU A 99 10.04 12.92 -7.96
CA GLU A 99 10.97 14.04 -8.18
C GLU A 99 10.90 15.09 -7.06
N ARG A 100 9.71 15.36 -6.54
CA ARG A 100 9.50 16.39 -5.52
C ARG A 100 9.89 15.92 -4.12
N TYR A 101 9.63 14.67 -3.78
CA TYR A 101 9.80 14.14 -2.41
C TYR A 101 10.82 13.00 -2.38
N GLU A 102 12.04 13.31 -1.95
CA GLU A 102 13.19 12.40 -1.98
C GLU A 102 13.10 11.20 -1.03
N ASN A 103 12.09 11.11 -0.16
CA ASN A 103 11.91 9.99 0.78
C ASN A 103 10.61 9.18 0.55
N VAL A 104 9.88 9.47 -0.54
CA VAL A 104 8.66 8.76 -0.96
C VAL A 104 8.95 7.53 -1.85
N HIS A 105 8.33 6.41 -1.56
CA HIS A 105 8.45 5.16 -2.31
C HIS A 105 7.05 4.71 -2.74
N LEU A 106 6.99 3.87 -3.77
CA LEU A 106 5.75 3.28 -4.25
C LEU A 106 5.79 1.77 -4.02
N ASP A 107 4.79 1.25 -3.33
CA ASP A 107 4.63 -0.18 -3.10
C ASP A 107 3.77 -0.81 -4.21
N LEU A 108 4.05 -2.07 -4.52
CA LEU A 108 3.41 -2.83 -5.61
C LEU A 108 2.34 -3.80 -5.13
N ALA A 109 1.79 -3.62 -3.92
CA ALA A 109 0.56 -4.29 -3.52
C ALA A 109 -0.46 -4.21 -4.67
N PRO A 110 -0.91 -5.35 -5.21
CA PRO A 110 -1.68 -5.36 -6.43
C PRO A 110 -3.08 -4.81 -6.16
N GLY A 111 -3.39 -3.66 -6.77
CA GLY A 111 -4.73 -3.39 -7.25
C GLY A 111 -4.82 -3.83 -8.71
N ILE A 112 -5.92 -4.45 -9.14
CA ILE A 112 -6.01 -4.94 -10.52
C ILE A 112 -5.88 -3.79 -11.54
N GLU A 113 -6.36 -2.60 -11.16
CA GLU A 113 -6.19 -1.36 -11.92
C GLU A 113 -4.74 -1.00 -12.16
N MET A 114 -3.86 -1.25 -11.21
CA MET A 114 -2.43 -1.02 -11.40
C MET A 114 -1.91 -1.84 -12.57
N LEU A 115 -2.20 -3.15 -12.59
CA LEU A 115 -1.70 -4.06 -13.60
C LEU A 115 -2.26 -3.71 -14.98
N TYR A 116 -3.57 -3.48 -15.13
CA TYR A 116 -4.13 -3.19 -16.44
C TYR A 116 -3.80 -1.77 -16.94
N ASN A 117 -3.76 -0.75 -16.07
CA ASN A 117 -3.44 0.62 -16.49
C ASN A 117 -2.04 0.70 -17.08
N MET A 118 -1.08 0.06 -16.42
CA MET A 118 0.30 0.01 -16.88
C MET A 118 0.48 -0.92 -18.09
N SER A 119 -0.33 -1.98 -18.20
CA SER A 119 -0.33 -2.88 -19.36
C SER A 119 -0.85 -2.23 -20.65
N ARG A 120 -1.53 -1.07 -20.59
CA ARG A 120 -1.90 -0.28 -21.78
C ARG A 120 -0.69 0.39 -22.43
N LYS A 121 0.40 0.56 -21.67
CA LYS A 121 1.64 1.24 -22.11
C LYS A 121 2.87 0.54 -21.51
N PRO A 122 3.13 -0.73 -21.88
CA PRO A 122 4.14 -1.54 -21.20
C PRO A 122 5.55 -0.95 -21.37
N GLU A 123 5.88 -0.33 -22.51
CA GLU A 123 7.18 0.30 -22.73
C GLU A 123 7.38 1.55 -21.86
N GLU A 124 6.39 2.45 -21.81
CA GLU A 124 6.44 3.65 -20.94
C GLU A 124 6.54 3.24 -19.46
N THR A 125 5.78 2.21 -19.05
CA THR A 125 5.84 1.65 -17.69
C THR A 125 7.21 1.07 -17.41
N ARG A 126 7.74 0.26 -18.33
CA ARG A 126 9.04 -0.37 -18.22
C ARG A 126 10.14 0.68 -18.02
N GLU A 127 10.13 1.75 -18.80
CA GLU A 127 11.08 2.86 -18.66
C GLU A 127 10.93 3.57 -17.31
N PHE A 128 9.70 3.79 -16.85
CA PHE A 128 9.42 4.35 -15.52
C PHE A 128 10.04 3.50 -14.41
N PHE A 129 9.82 2.18 -14.44
CA PHE A 129 10.33 1.26 -13.44
C PHE A 129 11.86 1.19 -13.43
N ILE A 130 12.51 1.28 -14.60
CA ILE A 130 13.97 1.40 -14.67
C ILE A 130 14.44 2.73 -14.04
N LYS A 131 13.82 3.86 -14.43
CA LYS A 131 14.19 5.20 -13.94
C LYS A 131 14.07 5.28 -12.41
N TRP A 132 13.00 4.72 -11.86
CA TRP A 132 12.66 4.81 -10.43
C TRP A 132 12.92 3.52 -9.66
N ALA A 133 13.81 2.65 -10.17
CA ALA A 133 14.06 1.32 -9.60
C ALA A 133 14.45 1.34 -8.11
N ASP A 134 15.06 2.41 -7.61
CA ASP A 134 15.42 2.57 -6.20
C ASP A 134 14.25 2.99 -5.30
N ARG A 135 13.10 3.32 -5.87
CA ARG A 135 11.95 3.94 -5.18
C ARG A 135 10.65 3.15 -5.31
N ILE A 136 10.74 1.93 -5.82
CA ILE A 136 9.61 1.00 -5.96
C ILE A 136 9.90 -0.23 -5.10
N VAL A 137 8.92 -0.67 -4.31
CA VAL A 137 9.05 -1.81 -3.40
C VAL A 137 8.01 -2.86 -3.75
N PHE A 138 8.41 -4.12 -3.77
CA PHE A 138 7.47 -5.22 -3.97
C PHE A 138 6.54 -5.36 -2.77
N GLY A 139 5.24 -5.45 -3.04
CA GLY A 139 4.19 -5.69 -2.07
C GLY A 139 3.18 -6.68 -2.62
N THR A 140 2.46 -7.36 -1.74
CA THR A 140 1.49 -8.38 -2.13
C THR A 140 0.11 -8.13 -1.58
N ASP A 141 -0.03 -7.36 -0.49
CA ASP A 141 -1.30 -7.16 0.22
C ASP A 141 -2.00 -8.50 0.51
N ILE A 142 -1.22 -9.46 1.01
CA ILE A 142 -1.72 -10.78 1.40
C ILE A 142 -2.14 -10.73 2.87
N SER A 143 -3.33 -11.24 3.16
CA SER A 143 -3.90 -11.29 4.51
C SER A 143 -3.96 -12.73 5.05
N SER A 144 -4.13 -12.86 6.36
CA SER A 144 -4.07 -14.17 7.05
C SER A 144 -5.29 -15.08 6.84
N ASP A 145 -6.35 -14.56 6.23
CA ASP A 145 -7.57 -15.28 5.86
C ASP A 145 -7.49 -15.94 4.48
N GLN A 146 -6.48 -15.60 3.67
CA GLN A 146 -6.23 -16.23 2.38
C GLN A 146 -5.54 -17.60 2.54
N SER A 147 -5.88 -18.54 1.66
CA SER A 147 -5.20 -19.81 1.53
C SER A 147 -3.79 -19.65 0.93
N ASP A 148 -2.91 -20.63 1.15
CA ASP A 148 -1.58 -20.67 0.54
C ASP A 148 -1.61 -20.56 -0.99
N ALA A 149 -2.66 -21.09 -1.62
CA ALA A 149 -2.86 -21.03 -3.07
C ALA A 149 -3.16 -19.59 -3.53
N GLU A 150 -4.14 -18.93 -2.92
CA GLU A 150 -4.50 -17.53 -3.23
C GLU A 150 -3.32 -16.60 -2.99
N ALA A 151 -2.63 -16.75 -1.86
CA ALA A 151 -1.43 -16.00 -1.52
C ALA A 151 -0.31 -16.18 -2.56
N THR A 152 -0.08 -17.43 -3.00
CA THR A 152 0.93 -17.73 -4.03
C THR A 152 0.54 -17.11 -5.37
N SER A 153 -0.73 -17.17 -5.76
CA SER A 153 -1.23 -16.62 -7.02
C SER A 153 -1.20 -15.09 -7.03
N ARG A 154 -1.54 -14.44 -5.90
CA ARG A 154 -1.44 -12.97 -5.72
C ARG A 154 0.01 -12.48 -5.75
N ALA A 155 0.96 -13.20 -5.16
CA ALA A 155 2.38 -12.87 -5.33
C ALA A 155 2.86 -13.13 -6.77
N GLY A 156 2.46 -14.26 -7.33
CA GLY A 156 2.84 -14.73 -8.65
C GLY A 156 2.40 -13.83 -9.80
N ILE A 157 1.24 -13.17 -9.67
CA ILE A 157 0.76 -12.25 -10.69
C ILE A 157 1.68 -11.04 -10.84
N VAL A 158 2.18 -10.49 -9.72
CA VAL A 158 3.07 -9.33 -9.71
C VAL A 158 4.48 -9.73 -10.13
N THR A 159 5.00 -10.86 -9.64
CA THR A 159 6.34 -11.31 -10.06
C THR A 159 6.39 -11.63 -11.55
N ARG A 160 5.41 -12.36 -12.08
CA ARG A 160 5.31 -12.64 -13.52
C ARG A 160 5.25 -11.35 -14.34
N TRP A 161 4.47 -10.37 -13.89
CA TRP A 161 4.35 -9.06 -14.54
C TRP A 161 5.70 -8.32 -14.60
N LEU A 162 6.50 -8.39 -13.54
CA LEU A 162 7.81 -7.74 -13.50
C LEU A 162 8.86 -8.48 -14.34
N GLU A 163 8.84 -9.82 -14.32
CA GLU A 163 9.94 -10.66 -14.80
C GLU A 163 9.85 -11.03 -16.28
N THR A 164 8.65 -11.21 -16.84
CA THR A 164 8.47 -11.75 -18.19
C THR A 164 7.96 -10.69 -19.17
N ASP A 165 7.99 -11.01 -20.46
CA ASP A 165 7.31 -10.28 -21.54
C ASP A 165 5.96 -10.93 -21.90
N ASP A 166 5.42 -11.78 -21.02
CA ASP A 166 4.18 -12.50 -21.28
C ASP A 166 2.98 -11.55 -21.39
N GLU A 167 2.03 -11.90 -22.26
CA GLU A 167 0.66 -11.44 -22.18
C GLU A 167 -0.22 -12.52 -21.54
N TYR A 168 -0.94 -12.17 -20.48
CA TYR A 168 -1.78 -13.13 -19.76
C TYR A 168 -3.01 -12.47 -19.13
N ARG A 169 -3.95 -13.30 -18.68
CA ARG A 169 -5.16 -12.88 -17.96
C ARG A 169 -4.98 -13.13 -16.46
N VAL A 170 -5.82 -12.48 -15.65
CA VAL A 170 -5.93 -12.77 -14.22
C VAL A 170 -6.23 -14.27 -14.03
N PRO A 171 -5.46 -15.00 -13.19
CA PRO A 171 -5.72 -16.41 -12.90
C PRO A 171 -7.09 -16.62 -12.22
N GLU A 172 -7.76 -17.74 -12.51
CA GLU A 172 -9.08 -18.07 -11.91
C GLU A 172 -9.02 -18.33 -10.40
N ASP A 173 -7.83 -18.62 -9.87
CA ASP A 173 -7.56 -18.94 -8.46
C ASP A 173 -7.03 -17.74 -7.65
N VAL A 174 -7.06 -16.54 -8.22
CA VAL A 174 -6.82 -15.31 -7.45
C VAL A 174 -8.03 -15.00 -6.57
N ASP A 175 -7.79 -14.34 -5.43
CA ASP A 175 -8.87 -13.90 -4.55
C ASP A 175 -9.82 -12.90 -5.24
N GLU A 176 -11.05 -12.85 -4.75
CA GLU A 176 -12.15 -12.04 -5.29
C GLU A 176 -11.93 -10.52 -5.29
N LEU A 177 -10.87 -10.03 -4.62
CA LEU A 177 -10.53 -8.61 -4.56
C LEU A 177 -9.75 -8.15 -5.81
N LEU A 178 -9.22 -9.10 -6.61
CA LEU A 178 -8.61 -8.84 -7.91
C LEU A 178 -9.61 -9.18 -9.01
N GLY A 179 -10.57 -8.28 -9.25
CA GLY A 179 -11.61 -8.46 -10.28
C GLY A 179 -11.07 -8.55 -11.71
N ASP A 180 -11.95 -8.72 -12.71
CA ASP A 180 -11.54 -8.80 -14.11
C ASP A 180 -11.22 -7.43 -14.74
N PRO A 181 -10.08 -7.25 -15.43
CA PRO A 181 -9.82 -6.04 -16.22
C PRO A 181 -10.80 -5.90 -17.39
N GLN A 182 -11.12 -4.67 -17.81
CA GLN A 182 -12.07 -4.43 -18.92
C GLN A 182 -11.63 -5.04 -20.28
N ASP A 183 -10.32 -5.09 -20.58
CA ASP A 183 -9.77 -5.79 -21.75
C ASP A 183 -9.19 -7.18 -21.39
N GLY A 184 -9.00 -7.42 -20.10
CA GLY A 184 -8.55 -8.66 -19.49
C GLY A 184 -7.08 -9.01 -19.70
N VAL A 185 -6.23 -8.09 -20.20
CA VAL A 185 -4.84 -8.41 -20.57
C VAL A 185 -3.84 -7.67 -19.70
N ILE A 186 -2.99 -8.45 -19.02
CA ILE A 186 -1.79 -7.99 -18.33
C ILE A 186 -0.59 -8.24 -19.26
N ARG A 187 0.27 -7.24 -19.42
CA ARG A 187 1.49 -7.29 -20.24
C ARG A 187 2.71 -7.12 -19.35
N GLY A 188 3.57 -8.13 -19.36
CA GLY A 188 4.81 -8.13 -18.58
C GLY A 188 5.81 -7.06 -19.04
N LEU A 189 6.68 -6.65 -18.12
CA LEU A 189 7.65 -5.57 -18.30
C LEU A 189 9.06 -6.06 -18.68
N SER A 190 9.35 -7.35 -18.49
CA SER A 190 10.67 -7.96 -18.70
C SER A 190 11.80 -7.09 -18.10
N LEU A 191 11.69 -6.75 -16.81
CA LEU A 191 12.65 -5.89 -16.15
C LEU A 191 14.02 -6.59 -16.02
N PRO A 192 15.15 -5.86 -16.12
CA PRO A 192 16.46 -6.45 -15.94
C PRO A 192 16.66 -6.94 -14.50
N ASP A 193 17.43 -8.01 -14.30
CA ASP A 193 17.73 -8.59 -12.98
C ASP A 193 18.19 -7.55 -11.94
N ALA A 194 18.98 -6.55 -12.38
CA ALA A 194 19.46 -5.49 -11.50
C ALA A 194 18.32 -4.58 -10.98
N VAL A 195 17.25 -4.39 -11.76
CA VAL A 195 16.05 -3.66 -11.35
C VAL A 195 15.18 -4.56 -10.47
N LEU A 196 14.98 -5.82 -10.84
CA LEU A 196 14.23 -6.80 -10.04
C LEU A 196 14.83 -6.97 -8.63
N GLY A 197 16.16 -7.10 -8.52
CA GLY A 197 16.85 -7.20 -7.23
C GLY A 197 16.71 -5.96 -6.33
N LYS A 198 16.45 -4.78 -6.92
CA LYS A 198 16.09 -3.57 -6.18
C LYS A 198 14.68 -3.66 -5.64
N ILE A 199 13.72 -3.84 -6.53
CA ILE A 199 12.29 -3.83 -6.23
C ILE A 199 11.91 -4.95 -5.26
N CYS A 200 12.34 -6.17 -5.53
CA CYS A 200 11.92 -7.36 -4.78
C CYS A 200 12.70 -7.60 -3.48
N ARG A 201 13.74 -6.80 -3.18
CA ARG A 201 14.56 -7.03 -1.97
C ARG A 201 15.27 -5.80 -1.45
N THR A 202 16.26 -5.28 -2.17
CA THR A 202 17.25 -4.38 -1.56
C THR A 202 16.68 -3.01 -1.19
N ASN A 203 15.61 -2.57 -1.85
CA ASN A 203 14.90 -1.35 -1.45
C ASN A 203 14.22 -1.53 -0.07
N PHE A 204 13.51 -2.65 0.14
CA PHE A 204 12.91 -2.96 1.44
C PHE A 204 13.96 -3.12 2.54
N GLU A 205 15.06 -3.83 2.27
CA GLU A 205 16.16 -3.98 3.23
C GLU A 205 16.79 -2.63 3.62
N ARG A 206 16.89 -1.68 2.68
CA ARG A 206 17.37 -0.31 2.95
C ARG A 206 16.41 0.47 3.84
N LEU A 207 15.10 0.24 3.71
CA LEU A 207 14.06 0.92 4.48
C LEU A 207 13.87 0.31 5.87
N ALA A 208 13.67 -1.01 5.95
CA ALA A 208 13.30 -1.71 7.17
C ALA A 208 14.50 -2.32 7.93
N GLY A 209 15.65 -2.43 7.27
CA GLY A 209 16.81 -3.18 7.73
C GLY A 209 16.79 -4.63 7.25
N ALA A 210 17.98 -5.19 6.98
CA ALA A 210 18.14 -6.56 6.47
C ALA A 210 17.82 -7.66 7.51
N LYS A 211 17.62 -7.31 8.78
CA LYS A 211 17.27 -8.24 9.86
C LYS A 211 16.24 -7.59 10.78
N PRO A 212 15.22 -8.33 11.22
CA PRO A 212 14.31 -7.85 12.25
C PRO A 212 15.07 -7.42 13.50
N LYS A 213 14.65 -6.32 14.12
CA LYS A 213 15.17 -5.92 15.43
C LYS A 213 14.73 -6.97 16.47
N PRO A 214 15.59 -7.34 17.44
CA PRO A 214 15.16 -8.20 18.54
C PRO A 214 13.96 -7.60 19.27
N LEU A 215 12.95 -8.42 19.56
CA LEU A 215 11.80 -8.00 20.35
C LEU A 215 12.21 -7.82 21.82
N ASP A 216 12.00 -6.63 22.36
CA ASP A 216 12.07 -6.42 23.80
C ASP A 216 10.79 -6.95 24.44
N ILE A 217 10.86 -8.19 24.95
CA ILE A 217 9.72 -8.89 25.54
C ILE A 217 9.15 -8.13 26.74
N ALA A 218 10.00 -7.50 27.55
CA ALA A 218 9.55 -6.78 28.75
C ALA A 218 8.76 -5.53 28.36
N LEU A 219 9.26 -4.78 27.38
CA LEU A 219 8.57 -3.60 26.85
C LEU A 219 7.29 -3.99 26.12
N ALA A 220 7.31 -5.04 25.29
CA ALA A 220 6.12 -5.55 24.61
C ALA A 220 5.02 -5.95 25.62
N ALA A 221 5.38 -6.68 26.68
CA ALA A 221 4.44 -7.04 27.73
C ALA A 221 3.90 -5.83 28.51
N GLN A 222 4.74 -4.81 28.74
CA GLN A 222 4.30 -3.54 29.31
C GLN A 222 3.28 -2.83 28.42
N GLU A 223 3.53 -2.79 27.11
CA GLU A 223 2.65 -2.14 26.15
C GLU A 223 1.33 -2.89 25.99
N CYS A 224 1.34 -4.23 25.92
CA CYS A 224 0.12 -5.04 25.94
C CYS A 224 -0.73 -4.75 27.18
N ARG A 225 -0.11 -4.62 28.36
CA ARG A 225 -0.82 -4.24 29.60
C ARG A 225 -1.41 -2.84 29.52
N ARG A 226 -0.69 -1.87 28.95
CA ARG A 226 -1.18 -0.50 28.75
C ARG A 226 -2.36 -0.45 27.80
N LEU A 227 -2.28 -1.16 26.66
CA LEU A 227 -3.37 -1.27 25.70
C LEU A 227 -4.59 -1.94 26.33
N ALA A 228 -4.40 -3.00 27.11
CA ALA A 228 -5.49 -3.66 27.83
C ALA A 228 -6.14 -2.75 28.89
N SER A 229 -5.39 -1.88 29.57
CA SER A 229 -6.00 -0.91 30.50
C SER A 229 -6.85 0.12 29.77
N VAL A 230 -6.38 0.63 28.63
CA VAL A 230 -7.16 1.56 27.78
C VAL A 230 -8.41 0.88 27.23
N ALA A 231 -8.29 -0.38 26.77
CA ALA A 231 -9.41 -1.16 26.26
C ALA A 231 -10.43 -1.51 27.35
N LYS A 232 -9.99 -1.69 28.61
CA LYS A 232 -10.88 -1.89 29.77
C LYS A 232 -11.70 -0.65 30.15
N GLU A 233 -11.22 0.52 29.77
CA GLU A 233 -11.97 1.78 29.91
C GLU A 233 -12.94 2.02 28.72
N GLY A 234 -12.92 1.14 27.70
CA GLY A 234 -13.86 1.06 26.57
C GLY A 234 -14.56 -0.31 26.44
N GLN A 235 -15.34 -0.52 25.37
CA GLN A 235 -15.91 -1.85 25.05
C GLN A 235 -14.82 -2.70 24.36
N GLY A 236 -14.40 -3.82 24.99
CA GLY A 236 -13.31 -4.71 24.51
C GLY A 236 -12.43 -5.31 25.63
N ALA A 237 -12.73 -5.00 26.89
CA ALA A 237 -12.02 -5.42 28.11
C ALA A 237 -11.69 -6.92 28.25
N ALA A 238 -12.53 -7.80 27.69
CA ALA A 238 -12.46 -9.24 27.91
C ALA A 238 -11.45 -9.92 26.96
N GLU A 239 -11.48 -9.59 25.67
CA GLU A 239 -10.59 -10.17 24.66
C GLU A 239 -9.12 -9.76 24.89
N ALA A 240 -8.89 -8.52 25.34
CA ALA A 240 -7.55 -8.04 25.68
C ALA A 240 -6.96 -8.76 26.91
N ALA A 241 -7.80 -9.22 27.86
CA ALA A 241 -7.35 -9.95 29.03
C ALA A 241 -6.95 -11.39 28.68
N GLU A 242 -7.71 -12.04 27.79
CA GLU A 242 -7.48 -13.41 27.34
C GLU A 242 -6.19 -13.55 26.52
N ALA A 243 -5.92 -12.58 25.63
CA ALA A 243 -4.67 -12.51 24.87
C ALA A 243 -3.43 -12.31 25.77
N LEU A 244 -3.56 -11.53 26.85
CA LEU A 244 -2.47 -11.29 27.81
C LEU A 244 -2.12 -12.54 28.62
N GLU A 245 -3.10 -13.37 28.99
CA GLU A 245 -2.85 -14.64 29.68
C GLU A 245 -2.13 -15.64 28.77
N ALA A 246 -2.50 -15.72 27.49
CA ALA A 246 -1.86 -16.59 26.52
C ALA A 246 -0.40 -16.21 26.22
N MET A 247 -0.04 -14.92 26.32
CA MET A 247 1.34 -14.46 26.13
C MET A 247 2.24 -14.67 27.36
N ALA A 248 1.67 -14.92 28.53
CA ALA A 248 2.40 -15.09 29.78
C ALA A 248 2.74 -16.56 30.11
N SER A 249 2.20 -17.51 29.33
CA SER A 249 2.44 -18.96 29.41
C SER A 249 3.40 -19.45 28.33
#